data_AF-A0A8S3XUM7-F1
#
_entry.id   AF-A0A8S3XUM7-F1
#
_cell.length_a   1.000
_cell.length_b   1.000
_cell.length_c   1.000
_cell.angle_alpha   90.00
_cell.angle_beta   90.00
_cell.angle_gamma   90.00
#
_symmetry.space_group_name_H-M   'P 1'
#
loop_
_entity.id
_entity.type
_entity.pdbx_description
1 polymer ?
#
loop_
_entity_poly.entity_id
_entity_poly.type
_entity_poly.pdbx_seq_one_letter_code
_entity_poly.pdbx_strand_id
1 'polypeptide(L)'
;MLSNSQINPSENHVYYMYNKWRAEKYGDRNECNLPEIMRGKIESLIEKGYTILSKPYPRIIVIITPIKKRVFLSTAYENMIFVDTTSSCDQTSSAITLVFTSHKIGGLPLVCAIHTEQNEPNYTLVFGTIKEAIEKNETSKNLSLILL
;
A
#
# COMPACT_ATOMS: atom_id res chain seq x y z
N MET A 1 9.85 6.33 43.60
CA MET A 1 11.33 6.41 43.62
C MET A 1 11.74 7.50 42.64
N LEU A 2 12.39 8.56 43.11
CA LEU A 2 12.86 9.66 42.25
C LEU A 2 14.20 9.22 41.63
N SER A 3 14.20 8.96 40.33
CA SER A 3 15.41 8.63 39.58
C SER A 3 16.37 9.83 39.56
N ASN A 4 17.60 9.64 40.03
CA ASN A 4 18.64 10.67 40.00
C ASN A 4 19.04 10.95 38.53
N SER A 5 18.69 12.13 38.02
CA SER A 5 18.94 12.57 36.64
C SER A 5 20.42 12.83 36.32
N GLN A 6 21.30 12.77 37.32
CA GLN A 6 22.76 12.81 37.11
C GLN A 6 23.36 11.44 36.76
N ILE A 7 22.68 10.34 37.10
CA ILE A 7 23.15 8.97 36.88
C ILE A 7 22.36 8.31 35.73
N ASN A 8 21.06 8.58 35.66
CA ASN A 8 20.19 8.07 34.61
C ASN A 8 19.82 9.16 33.61
N PRO A 9 19.84 8.88 32.30
CA PRO A 9 19.35 9.82 31.31
C PRO A 9 17.90 10.21 31.64
N SER A 10 17.58 11.48 31.46
CA SER A 10 16.20 11.94 31.60
C SER A 10 15.30 11.25 30.58
N GLU A 11 14.02 11.14 30.89
CA GLU A 11 13.00 10.61 29.97
C GLU A 11 13.08 11.28 28.59
N ASN A 12 13.22 12.62 28.56
CA ASN A 12 13.42 13.38 27.32
C ASN A 12 14.67 12.97 26.54
N HIS A 13 15.77 12.64 27.24
CA HIS A 13 17.01 12.20 26.60
C HIS A 13 16.83 10.80 25.98
N VAL A 14 16.14 9.89 26.68
CA VAL A 14 15.80 8.56 26.13
C VAL A 14 14.89 8.71 24.91
N TYR A 15 13.85 9.56 24.98
CA TYR A 15 12.99 9.84 23.83
C TYR A 15 13.74 10.47 22.66
N TYR A 16 14.65 11.41 22.94
CA TYR A 16 15.49 12.03 21.92
C TYR A 16 16.36 11.00 21.20
N MET A 17 17.07 10.15 21.95
CA MET A 17 17.93 9.09 21.41
C MET A 17 17.11 8.08 20.60
N TYR A 18 15.96 7.66 21.12
CA TYR A 18 15.03 6.78 20.40
C TYR A 18 14.53 7.43 19.10
N ASN A 19 14.12 8.70 19.14
CA ASN A 19 13.65 9.42 17.96
C ASN A 19 14.75 9.57 16.90
N LYS A 20 15.99 9.84 17.32
CA LYS A 20 17.14 9.94 16.40
C LYS A 20 17.45 8.61 15.72
N TRP A 21 17.62 7.55 16.52
CA TRP A 21 17.83 6.19 15.98
C TRP A 21 16.69 5.76 15.04
N ARG A 22 15.44 6.04 15.44
CA ARG A 22 14.27 5.70 14.63
C ARG A 22 14.24 6.47 13.32
N ALA A 23 14.53 7.77 13.34
CA ALA A 23 14.55 8.60 12.14
C ALA A 23 15.59 8.10 11.13
N GLU A 24 16.76 7.68 11.60
CA GLU A 24 17.81 7.08 10.76
C GLU A 24 17.39 5.73 10.16
N LYS A 25 16.59 4.92 10.86
CA LYS A 25 16.21 3.57 10.41
C LYS A 25 14.90 3.50 9.63
N TYR A 26 13.92 4.32 9.99
CA TYR A 26 12.54 4.25 9.48
C TYR A 26 12.07 5.56 8.84
N GLY A 27 12.88 6.62 8.88
CA GLY A 27 12.51 7.95 8.37
C GLY A 27 11.80 8.82 9.42
N ASP A 28 11.65 10.10 9.08
CA ASP A 28 10.96 11.08 9.93
C ASP A 28 9.44 10.88 9.90
N ARG A 29 8.78 11.21 11.01
CA ARG A 29 7.31 11.17 11.18
C ARG A 29 6.59 12.23 10.35
N ASN A 30 7.27 13.32 10.02
CA ASN A 30 6.68 14.48 9.37
C ASN A 30 6.55 14.32 7.85
N GLU A 31 6.41 13.10 7.36
CA GLU A 31 6.20 12.75 5.94
C GLU A 31 7.33 13.19 4.98
N CYS A 32 8.33 13.93 5.45
CA CYS A 32 9.28 14.66 4.60
C CYS A 32 10.14 13.75 3.70
N ASN A 33 10.43 12.52 4.15
CA ASN A 33 11.24 11.54 3.41
C ASN A 33 10.44 10.34 2.88
N LEU A 34 9.15 10.23 3.22
CA LEU A 34 8.31 9.11 2.82
C LEU A 34 8.13 9.05 1.28
N PRO A 35 7.89 10.17 0.55
CA PRO A 35 7.76 10.15 -0.90
C PRO A 35 8.98 9.60 -1.63
N GLU A 36 10.19 9.91 -1.16
CA GLU A 36 11.43 9.48 -1.81
C GLU A 36 11.69 7.99 -1.62
N ILE A 37 11.54 7.49 -0.39
CA ILE A 37 11.66 6.05 -0.08
C ILE A 37 10.59 5.26 -0.85
N MET A 38 9.38 5.80 -0.94
CA MET A 38 8.30 5.20 -1.70
C MET A 38 8.63 5.13 -3.19
N ARG A 39 9.19 6.19 -3.78
CA ARG A 39 9.58 6.21 -5.20
C ARG A 39 10.55 5.07 -5.54
N GLY A 40 11.62 4.89 -4.78
CA GLY A 40 12.58 3.81 -5.01
C GLY A 40 11.96 2.41 -4.88
N LYS A 41 11.04 2.22 -3.93
CA LYS A 41 10.31 0.94 -3.79
C LYS A 41 9.32 0.70 -4.93
N ILE A 42 8.65 1.75 -5.41
CA ILE A 42 7.71 1.69 -6.54
C ILE A 42 8.45 1.26 -7.80
N GLU A 43 9.61 1.87 -8.09
CA GLU A 43 10.45 1.50 -9.24
C GLU A 43 10.84 0.00 -9.19
N SER A 44 11.33 -0.48 -8.04
CA SER A 44 11.70 -1.90 -7.87
C SER A 44 10.51 -2.87 -8.01
N LEU A 45 9.31 -2.47 -7.60
CA LEU A 45 8.11 -3.30 -7.76
C LEU A 45 7.62 -3.33 -9.21
N ILE A 46 7.72 -2.21 -9.93
CA ILE A 46 7.39 -2.14 -11.36
C ILE A 46 8.31 -3.06 -12.16
N GLU A 47 9.62 -3.08 -11.87
CA GLU A 47 10.57 -4.01 -12.49
C GLU A 47 10.18 -5.49 -12.29
N LYS A 48 9.58 -5.81 -11.14
CA LYS A 48 9.08 -7.17 -10.82
C LYS A 48 7.71 -7.47 -11.45
N GLY A 49 7.16 -6.56 -12.27
CA GLY A 49 5.91 -6.73 -13.00
C GLY A 49 4.65 -6.41 -12.20
N TYR A 50 4.77 -5.73 -11.05
CA TYR A 50 3.62 -5.20 -10.33
C TYR A 50 3.10 -3.94 -11.04
N THR A 51 1.79 -3.73 -11.02
CA THR A 51 1.22 -2.45 -11.44
C THR A 51 0.97 -1.59 -10.22
N ILE A 52 1.46 -0.36 -10.24
CA ILE A 52 1.28 0.59 -9.15
C ILE A 52 0.59 1.85 -9.68
N LEU A 53 -0.42 2.32 -8.96
CA LEU A 53 -1.08 3.59 -9.20
C LEU A 53 -1.05 4.39 -7.90
N SER A 54 -0.48 5.60 -7.93
CA SER A 54 -0.36 6.49 -6.78
C SER A 54 -1.14 7.77 -7.03
N LYS A 55 -1.97 8.18 -6.07
CA LYS A 55 -2.63 9.49 -6.00
C LYS A 55 -2.12 10.21 -4.75
N PRO A 56 -1.58 11.44 -4.89
CA PRO A 56 -0.96 12.15 -3.78
C PRO A 56 -1.99 12.72 -2.79
N TYR A 57 -3.21 13.05 -3.23
CA TYR A 57 -4.25 13.63 -2.39
C TYR A 57 -5.68 13.22 -2.83
N PRO A 58 -6.49 12.57 -1.96
CA PRO A 58 -6.05 11.88 -0.75
C PRO A 58 -4.98 10.84 -1.09
N ARG A 59 -4.07 10.58 -0.14
CA ARG A 59 -2.93 9.68 -0.38
C ARG A 59 -3.47 8.27 -0.55
N ILE A 60 -3.43 7.77 -1.78
CA ILE A 60 -3.89 6.43 -2.15
C ILE A 60 -2.82 5.79 -3.02
N ILE A 61 -2.30 4.65 -2.60
CA ILE A 61 -1.36 3.83 -3.37
C ILE A 61 -1.99 2.47 -3.59
N VAL A 62 -2.28 2.13 -4.84
CA VAL A 62 -2.80 0.83 -5.23
C VAL A 62 -1.67 0.02 -5.86
N ILE A 63 -1.44 -1.17 -5.34
CA ILE A 63 -0.46 -2.15 -5.80
C ILE A 63 -1.21 -3.38 -6.26
N ILE A 64 -1.06 -3.73 -7.53
CA ILE A 64 -1.67 -4.91 -8.15
C ILE A 64 -0.59 -5.96 -8.38
N THR A 65 -0.84 -7.18 -7.91
CA THR A 65 0.08 -8.29 -8.07
C THR A 65 0.07 -8.81 -9.51
N PRO A 66 1.21 -9.28 -10.06
CA PRO A 66 1.26 -9.83 -11.42
C PRO A 66 0.37 -11.08 -11.58
N ILE A 67 0.08 -11.78 -10.47
CA ILE A 67 -0.79 -12.97 -10.48
C ILE A 67 -2.22 -12.60 -10.89
N LYS A 68 -2.64 -11.35 -10.69
CA LYS A 68 -3.89 -10.80 -11.24
C LYS A 68 -4.08 -11.20 -12.71
N LYS A 69 -3.06 -11.08 -13.56
CA LYS A 69 -3.17 -11.41 -15.00
C LYS A 69 -3.58 -12.86 -15.22
N ARG A 70 -3.16 -13.79 -14.37
CA ARG A 70 -3.53 -15.21 -14.45
C ARG A 70 -4.93 -15.46 -13.89
N VAL A 71 -5.28 -14.79 -12.81
CA VAL A 71 -6.59 -14.94 -12.16
C VAL A 71 -7.71 -14.37 -13.03
N PHE A 72 -7.53 -13.20 -13.65
CA PHE A 72 -8.54 -12.61 -14.54
C PHE A 72 -8.71 -13.38 -15.86
N LEU A 73 -7.70 -14.15 -16.30
CA LEU A 73 -7.83 -15.08 -17.43
C LEU A 73 -8.61 -16.34 -17.06
N SER A 74 -8.73 -16.66 -15.77
CA SER A 74 -9.56 -17.76 -15.30
C SER A 74 -10.94 -17.23 -14.93
N THR A 75 -12.02 -17.93 -15.28
CA THR A 75 -13.38 -17.60 -14.84
C THR A 75 -13.58 -17.65 -13.31
N ALA A 76 -12.53 -17.91 -12.53
CA ALA A 76 -12.56 -17.99 -11.08
C ALA A 76 -12.74 -16.63 -10.37
N TYR A 77 -12.44 -15.50 -11.02
CA TYR A 77 -12.59 -14.18 -10.40
C TYR A 77 -14.06 -13.78 -10.17
N GLU A 78 -14.99 -14.41 -10.89
CA GLU A 78 -16.42 -14.08 -10.87
C GLU A 78 -17.12 -14.51 -9.56
N ASN A 79 -16.51 -15.40 -8.77
CA ASN A 79 -17.25 -16.11 -7.73
C ASN A 79 -16.78 -15.87 -6.29
N MET A 80 -15.60 -15.29 -6.04
CA MET A 80 -15.19 -14.99 -4.66
C MET A 80 -14.07 -13.95 -4.57
N ILE A 81 -14.43 -12.76 -4.08
CA ILE A 81 -13.49 -11.71 -3.70
C ILE A 81 -13.65 -11.46 -2.20
N PHE A 82 -12.55 -11.53 -1.46
CA PHE A 82 -12.51 -11.14 -0.05
C PHE A 82 -11.80 -9.80 0.06
N VAL A 83 -12.35 -8.92 0.88
CA VAL A 83 -11.71 -7.64 1.20
C VAL A 83 -11.46 -7.60 2.69
N ASP A 84 -10.21 -7.35 3.07
CA ASP A 84 -9.82 -7.13 4.45
C ASP A 84 -9.14 -5.77 4.56
N THR A 85 -9.45 -5.01 5.61
CA THR A 85 -8.82 -3.71 5.85
C THR A 85 -8.35 -3.60 7.27
N THR A 86 -7.07 -3.27 7.42
CA THR A 86 -6.46 -2.96 8.72
C THR A 86 -6.13 -1.47 8.80
N SER A 87 -6.42 -0.82 9.93
CA SER A 87 -6.08 0.59 10.23
C SER A 87 -4.74 0.73 10.95
N SER A 88 -4.25 1.97 11.02
CA SER A 88 -3.14 2.35 11.92
C SER A 88 -1.90 1.48 11.69
N CYS A 89 -1.67 1.10 10.44
CA CYS A 89 -0.59 0.21 10.03
C CYS A 89 0.77 0.92 10.04
N ASP A 90 0.79 2.24 10.17
CA ASP A 90 2.00 3.04 10.25
C ASP A 90 1.81 4.30 11.12
N GLN A 91 2.87 5.09 11.22
CA GLN A 91 2.90 6.31 12.01
C GLN A 91 2.08 7.46 11.40
N THR A 92 1.63 7.31 10.14
CA THR A 92 0.73 8.26 9.46
C THR A 92 -0.74 7.84 9.59
N SER A 93 -1.03 6.81 10.39
CA SER A 93 -2.38 6.22 10.53
C SER A 93 -2.96 5.71 9.21
N SER A 94 -2.12 5.28 8.28
CA SER A 94 -2.54 4.67 7.03
C SER A 94 -3.31 3.38 7.29
N ALA A 95 -4.36 3.20 6.51
CA ALA A 95 -5.11 1.98 6.36
C ALA A 95 -4.61 1.18 5.16
N ILE A 96 -4.58 -0.14 5.31
CA ILE A 96 -4.20 -1.09 4.26
C ILE A 96 -5.42 -1.95 3.95
N THR A 97 -5.92 -1.86 2.73
CA THR A 97 -6.98 -2.70 2.19
C THR A 97 -6.39 -3.75 1.26
N LEU A 98 -6.60 -5.03 1.59
CA LEU A 98 -6.19 -6.17 0.79
C LEU A 98 -7.41 -6.77 0.11
N VAL A 99 -7.28 -7.05 -1.19
CA VAL A 99 -8.30 -7.74 -1.99
C VAL A 99 -7.75 -9.10 -2.38
N PHE A 100 -8.43 -10.16 -1.97
CA PHE A 100 -8.06 -11.54 -2.23
C PHE A 100 -9.06 -12.22 -3.15
N THR A 101 -8.59 -13.25 -3.84
CA THR A 101 -9.45 -14.23 -4.51
C THR A 101 -9.28 -15.61 -3.89
N SER A 102 -10.32 -16.43 -3.97
CA SER A 102 -10.22 -17.84 -3.59
C SER A 102 -9.46 -18.64 -4.65
N HIS A 103 -8.44 -19.38 -4.24
CA HIS A 103 -7.73 -20.34 -5.07
C HIS A 103 -7.63 -21.69 -4.35
N LYS A 104 -7.37 -22.77 -5.09
CA LYS A 104 -7.14 -24.13 -4.53
C LYS A 104 -6.10 -24.20 -3.39
N ILE A 105 -5.20 -23.23 -3.30
CA ILE A 105 -4.14 -23.15 -2.28
C ILE A 105 -4.48 -22.19 -1.13
N GLY A 106 -5.67 -21.59 -1.15
CA GLY A 106 -6.13 -20.58 -0.18
C GLY A 106 -6.43 -19.22 -0.81
N GLY A 107 -6.51 -18.20 0.05
CA GLY A 107 -6.75 -16.81 -0.36
C GLY A 107 -5.50 -16.18 -0.97
N LEU A 108 -5.58 -15.80 -2.24
CA LEU A 108 -4.48 -15.19 -2.98
C LEU A 108 -4.66 -13.66 -3.06
N PRO A 109 -3.69 -12.84 -2.63
CA PRO A 109 -3.79 -11.39 -2.72
C PRO A 109 -3.64 -10.91 -4.17
N LEU A 110 -4.66 -10.20 -4.64
CA LEU A 110 -4.69 -9.56 -5.95
C LEU A 110 -4.26 -8.10 -5.89
N VAL A 111 -4.74 -7.39 -4.87
CA VAL A 111 -4.55 -5.95 -4.73
C VAL A 111 -4.22 -5.61 -3.28
N CYS A 112 -3.30 -4.67 -3.10
CA CYS A 112 -3.02 -4.01 -1.83
C CYS A 112 -3.17 -2.51 -2.04
N ALA A 113 -4.08 -1.88 -1.33
CA ALA A 113 -4.29 -0.44 -1.35
C ALA A 113 -3.91 0.17 -0.01
N ILE A 114 -3.04 1.17 -0.03
CA ILE A 114 -2.62 1.94 1.14
C ILE A 114 -3.30 3.31 1.02
N HIS A 115 -4.04 3.72 2.05
CA HIS A 115 -4.81 4.96 2.04
C HIS A 115 -4.92 5.59 3.43
N THR A 116 -5.24 6.87 3.53
CA THR A 116 -5.14 7.62 4.80
C THR A 116 -6.40 7.64 5.66
N GLU A 117 -7.57 7.25 5.14
CA GLU A 117 -8.85 7.45 5.84
C GLU A 117 -9.77 6.22 5.78
N GLN A 118 -10.55 5.98 6.83
CA GLN A 118 -11.50 4.86 6.90
C GLN A 118 -12.96 5.31 6.82
N ASN A 119 -13.26 6.23 5.90
CA ASN A 119 -14.60 6.69 5.61
C ASN A 119 -15.07 6.21 4.22
N GLU A 120 -16.38 6.17 4.01
CA GLU A 120 -16.99 5.73 2.75
C GLU A 120 -16.48 6.51 1.52
N PRO A 121 -16.32 7.85 1.55
CA PRO A 121 -15.78 8.60 0.42
C PRO A 121 -14.37 8.14 0.03
N ASN A 122 -13.50 7.92 1.01
CA ASN A 122 -12.14 7.46 0.74
C ASN A 122 -12.11 6.03 0.20
N TYR A 123 -12.93 5.11 0.73
CA TYR A 123 -13.05 3.77 0.16
C TYR A 123 -13.57 3.80 -1.28
N THR A 124 -14.53 4.68 -1.59
CA THR A 124 -15.03 4.86 -2.96
C THR A 124 -13.92 5.29 -3.91
N LEU A 125 -13.08 6.24 -3.49
CA LEU A 125 -11.90 6.66 -4.26
C LEU A 125 -10.87 5.54 -4.40
N VAL A 126 -10.64 4.75 -3.34
CA VAL A 126 -9.73 3.60 -3.36
C VAL A 126 -10.22 2.56 -4.37
N PHE A 127 -11.46 2.09 -4.26
CA PHE A 127 -12.01 1.09 -5.19
C PHE A 127 -12.12 1.62 -6.63
N GLY A 128 -12.46 2.89 -6.81
CA GLY A 128 -12.40 3.54 -8.13
C GLY A 128 -10.99 3.55 -8.71
N THR A 129 -9.98 3.79 -7.88
CA THR A 129 -8.57 3.76 -8.30
C THR A 129 -8.08 2.35 -8.60
N ILE A 130 -8.57 1.34 -7.86
CA ILE A 130 -8.34 -0.06 -8.17
C ILE A 130 -8.91 -0.40 -9.55
N LYS A 131 -10.16 -0.01 -9.83
CA LYS A 131 -10.79 -0.22 -11.13
C LYS A 131 -9.99 0.44 -12.26
N GLU A 132 -9.57 1.70 -12.09
CA GLU A 132 -8.73 2.41 -13.05
C GLU A 132 -7.40 1.69 -13.31
N ALA A 133 -6.72 1.22 -12.26
CA ALA A 133 -5.47 0.47 -12.38
C ALA A 133 -5.68 -0.92 -13.04
N ILE A 134 -6.87 -1.50 -12.90
CA ILE A 134 -7.26 -2.74 -13.56
C ILE A 134 -7.47 -2.52 -15.06
N GLU A 135 -8.23 -1.49 -15.43
CA GLU A 135 -8.58 -1.16 -16.82
C GLU A 135 -7.35 -0.70 -17.62
N LYS A 136 -6.48 0.15 -17.06
CA LYS A 136 -5.23 0.58 -17.72
C LYS A 136 -4.35 -0.60 -18.14
N ASN A 137 -4.33 -1.68 -17.36
CA ASN A 137 -3.59 -2.90 -17.70
C ASN A 137 -4.20 -3.71 -18.85
N GLU A 138 -5.51 -3.58 -19.07
CA GLU A 138 -6.24 -4.28 -20.12
C GLU A 138 -6.22 -3.49 -21.43
N THR A 139 -6.27 -2.16 -21.39
CA THR A 139 -6.15 -1.31 -22.59
C THR A 139 -4.79 -1.43 -23.28
N SER A 140 -3.70 -1.72 -22.54
CA SER A 140 -2.40 -2.07 -23.14
C SER A 140 -2.39 -3.39 -23.92
N LYS A 141 -3.41 -4.26 -23.77
CA LYS A 141 -3.61 -5.45 -24.61
C LYS A 141 -4.51 -5.18 -25.82
N ASN A 142 -5.37 -4.17 -25.78
CA ASN A 142 -6.25 -3.82 -26.90
C ASN A 142 -5.54 -3.04 -28.03
N LEU A 143 -4.30 -2.58 -27.81
CA LEU A 143 -3.44 -2.07 -28.90
C LEU A 143 -2.86 -3.17 -29.81
N SER A 144 -3.13 -4.44 -29.51
CA SER A 144 -2.89 -5.58 -30.41
C SER A 144 -4.18 -6.14 -31.07
N LEU A 145 -5.31 -5.46 -30.90
CA LEU A 145 -6.55 -5.76 -31.62
C LEU A 145 -7.00 -4.52 -32.41
N ILE A 146 -6.16 -4.14 -33.38
CA ILE A 146 -6.71 -3.63 -34.64
C ILE A 146 -7.09 -4.86 -35.45
N LEU A 147 -8.39 -5.14 -35.59
CA LEU A 147 -9.02 -5.58 -36.84
C LEU A 147 -10.50 -5.91 -36.59
N LEU A 148 -11.34 -5.09 -37.24
CA LEU A 148 -12.76 -5.27 -37.58
C LEU A 148 -13.80 -5.14 -36.45
#